data_AF-W9E6W2-F1
#
_entry.id   AF-W9E6W2-F1
#
_cell.length_a   1.000
_cell.length_b   1.000
_cell.length_c   1.000
_cell.angle_alpha   90.00
_cell.angle_beta   90.00
_cell.angle_gamma   90.00
#
_symmetry.space_group_name_H-M   'P 1'
#
loop_
_entity.id
_entity.type
_entity.pdbx_description
1 polymer ?
#
loop_
_entity_poly.entity_id
_entity_poly.type
_entity_poly.pdbx_seq_one_letter_code
_entity_poly.pdbx_strand_id
1 'polypeptide(L)'
;MMNLEQRQICGARRARMRFRIREALDRNNTNAKRLAADLGISHQAVLKVLQGNSHSQRVLDALRAAGVPERYLFDPRSEHVVAQDTTHEEGKVA
;
A
#
# COMPACT_ATOMS: atom_id res chain seq x y z
N MET A 1 1.18 17.32 -13.46
CA MET A 1 0.76 17.77 -12.11
C MET A 1 -0.43 16.89 -11.71
N MET A 2 -0.34 16.07 -10.67
CA MET A 2 -1.44 15.15 -10.30
C MET A 2 -2.53 15.90 -9.53
N ASN A 3 -3.80 15.61 -9.83
CA ASN A 3 -4.94 16.24 -9.17
C ASN A 3 -4.95 15.89 -7.67
N LEU A 4 -5.17 16.91 -6.83
CA LEU A 4 -5.22 16.79 -5.36
C LEU A 4 -6.27 15.76 -4.92
N GLU A 5 -7.39 15.72 -5.64
CA GLU A 5 -8.50 14.82 -5.42
C GLU A 5 -8.13 13.35 -5.64
N GLN A 6 -7.36 13.04 -6.70
CA GLN A 6 -6.86 11.69 -6.96
C GLN A 6 -5.94 11.20 -5.84
N ARG A 7 -5.10 12.09 -5.29
CA ARG A 7 -4.25 11.76 -4.13
C ARG A 7 -5.11 11.42 -2.92
N GLN A 8 -6.11 12.24 -2.61
CA GLN A 8 -7.02 12.00 -1.47
C GLN A 8 -7.79 10.68 -1.60
N ILE A 9 -8.31 10.37 -2.80
CA ILE A 9 -9.00 9.09 -3.07
C ILE A 9 -8.06 7.90 -2.87
N CYS A 10 -6.83 7.98 -3.38
CA CYS A 10 -5.80 6.95 -3.18
C CYS A 10 -5.44 6.79 -1.69
N GLY A 11 -5.39 7.89 -0.94
CA GLY A 11 -5.16 7.89 0.51
C GLY A 11 -6.27 7.15 1.23
N ALA A 12 -7.53 7.51 0.97
CA ALA A 12 -8.71 6.91 1.60
C ALA A 12 -8.83 5.40 1.29
N ARG A 13 -8.57 4.98 0.04
CA ARG A 13 -8.58 3.56 -0.35
C ARG A 13 -7.52 2.74 0.39
N ARG A 14 -6.29 3.26 0.47
CA ARG A 14 -5.20 2.65 1.25
C ARG A 14 -5.53 2.55 2.74
N ALA A 15 -6.14 3.58 3.32
CA ALA A 15 -6.57 3.60 4.71
C ALA A 15 -7.58 2.50 5.05
N ARG A 16 -8.50 2.18 4.12
CA ARG A 16 -9.42 1.04 4.25
C ARG A 16 -8.67 -0.29 4.23
N MET A 17 -7.63 -0.38 3.42
CA MET A 17 -6.84 -1.60 3.24
C MET A 17 -5.70 -1.77 4.26
N ARG A 18 -5.52 -0.84 5.20
CA ARG A 18 -4.41 -0.82 6.17
C ARG A 18 -4.22 -2.14 6.94
N PHE A 19 -5.30 -2.86 7.24
CA PHE A 19 -5.24 -4.12 7.96
C PHE A 19 -4.73 -5.25 7.07
N ARG A 20 -5.12 -5.29 5.79
CA ARG A 20 -4.57 -6.23 4.80
C ARG A 20 -3.11 -5.94 4.48
N ILE A 21 -2.71 -4.67 4.48
CA ILE A 21 -1.30 -4.29 4.35
C ILE A 21 -0.51 -4.82 5.55
N ARG A 22 -1.00 -4.64 6.78
CA ARG A 22 -0.37 -5.21 7.97
C ARG A 22 -0.29 -6.73 7.91
N GLU A 23 -1.37 -7.40 7.55
CA GLU A 23 -1.42 -8.85 7.36
C GLU A 23 -0.40 -9.33 6.31
N ALA A 24 -0.20 -8.58 5.22
CA ALA A 24 0.83 -8.89 4.22
C ALA A 24 2.25 -8.71 4.79
N LEU A 25 2.50 -7.65 5.56
CA LEU A 25 3.78 -7.43 6.24
C LEU A 25 4.05 -8.54 7.26
N ASP A 26 3.06 -8.91 8.08
CA ASP A 26 3.18 -9.93 9.10
C ASP A 26 3.48 -11.31 8.49
N ARG A 27 2.82 -11.66 7.38
CA ARG A 27 3.13 -12.88 6.61
C ARG A 27 4.56 -12.92 6.08
N ASN A 28 5.15 -11.75 5.82
CA ASN A 28 6.52 -11.60 5.35
C ASN A 28 7.51 -11.36 6.51
N ASN A 29 7.14 -11.69 7.76
CA ASN A 29 7.96 -11.52 8.97
C ASN A 29 8.49 -10.09 9.18
N THR A 30 7.75 -9.08 8.70
CA THR A 30 8.08 -7.67 8.88
C THR A 30 6.91 -6.90 9.47
N ASN A 31 7.15 -5.64 9.87
CA ASN A 31 6.12 -4.78 10.42
C ASN A 31 6.44 -3.31 10.14
N ALA A 32 5.47 -2.42 10.37
CA ALA A 32 5.63 -0.99 10.12
C ALA A 32 6.78 -0.34 10.91
N LYS A 33 7.11 -0.86 12.11
CA LYS A 33 8.21 -0.36 12.92
C LYS A 33 9.56 -0.75 12.33
N ARG A 34 9.70 -2.00 11.86
CA ARG A 34 10.91 -2.49 11.19
C ARG A 34 11.13 -1.76 9.87
N LEU A 35 10.07 -1.61 9.08
CA LEU A 35 10.10 -0.82 7.85
C LEU A 35 10.55 0.63 8.09
N ALA A 36 10.07 1.25 9.18
CA ALA A 36 10.48 2.60 9.55
C ALA A 36 11.97 2.66 9.94
N ALA A 37 12.47 1.66 10.67
CA ALA A 37 13.87 1.56 11.05
C ALA A 37 14.77 1.37 9.81
N ASP A 38 14.39 0.49 8.89
CA ASP A 38 15.12 0.22 7.64
C ASP A 38 15.19 1.48 6.76
N LEU A 39 14.14 2.31 6.79
CA LEU A 39 14.08 3.58 6.06
C LEU A 39 14.72 4.76 6.78
N GLY A 40 15.10 4.61 8.06
CA GLY A 40 15.60 5.70 8.90
C GLY A 40 14.57 6.80 9.18
N ILE A 41 13.27 6.47 9.19
CA ILE A 41 12.18 7.43 9.43
C ILE A 41 11.41 7.07 10.70
N SER A 42 10.55 7.99 11.16
CA SER A 42 9.70 7.71 12.32
C SER A 42 8.60 6.71 11.97
N HIS A 43 8.27 5.84 12.92
CA HIS A 43 7.15 4.91 12.80
C HIS A 43 5.82 5.65 12.50
N GLN A 44 5.62 6.84 13.09
CA GLN A 44 4.46 7.68 12.79
C GLN A 44 4.40 8.14 11.34
N ALA A 45 5.54 8.37 10.67
CA ALA A 45 5.55 8.71 9.25
C ALA A 45 5.00 7.56 8.40
N VAL A 46 5.36 6.32 8.72
CA VAL A 46 4.80 5.12 8.06
C VAL A 46 3.30 5.00 8.33
N LEU A 47 2.86 5.21 9.58
CA LEU A 47 1.44 5.15 9.92
C LEU A 47 0.62 6.22 9.19
N LYS A 48 1.13 7.44 9.02
CA LYS A 48 0.46 8.49 8.23
C LYS A 48 0.26 8.06 6.78
N VAL A 49 1.20 7.32 6.20
CA VAL A 49 1.05 6.77 4.84
C VAL A 49 0.00 5.67 4.80
N LEU A 50 0.03 4.74 5.75
CA LEU A 50 -0.97 3.67 5.85
C LEU A 50 -2.39 4.21 6.11
N GLN A 51 -2.51 5.31 6.84
CA GLN A 51 -3.78 6.01 7.10
C GLN A 51 -4.22 6.90 5.93
N GLY A 52 -3.42 7.03 4.87
CA GLY A 52 -3.74 7.89 3.72
C GLY A 52 -3.57 9.39 3.96
N ASN A 53 -3.01 9.79 5.11
CA ASN A 53 -2.74 11.19 5.45
C ASN A 53 -1.46 11.73 4.78
N SER A 54 -0.61 10.84 4.27
CA SER A 54 0.62 11.20 3.56
C SER A 54 0.88 10.23 2.41
N HIS A 55 1.57 10.71 1.39
CA HIS A 55 1.96 9.92 0.21
C HIS A 55 3.47 9.99 0.04
N SER A 56 4.20 9.42 1.00
CA SER A 56 5.64 9.29 0.90
C SER A 56 5.97 8.12 -0.03
N GLN A 57 6.57 8.45 -1.18
CA GLN A 57 6.95 7.47 -2.20
C GLN A 57 7.94 6.44 -1.65
N ARG A 58 8.93 6.87 -0.87
CA ARG A 58 9.89 5.97 -0.20
C ARG A 58 9.21 4.92 0.66
N VAL A 59 8.11 5.27 1.33
CA VAL A 59 7.34 4.32 2.16
C VAL A 59 6.57 3.35 1.28
N LEU A 60 5.98 3.81 0.16
CA LEU A 60 5.26 2.93 -0.77
C LEU A 60 6.21 1.95 -1.46
N ASP A 61 7.38 2.42 -1.88
CA ASP A 61 8.42 1.57 -2.47
C ASP A 61 8.91 0.52 -1.47
N ALA A 62 9.08 0.90 -0.20
CA ALA A 62 9.45 -0.05 0.86
C ALA A 62 8.35 -1.07 1.15
N LEU A 63 7.08 -0.66 1.17
CA LEU A 63 5.96 -1.59 1.34
C LEU A 63 5.88 -2.59 0.17
N ARG A 64 6.14 -2.13 -1.06
CA ARG A 64 6.24 -2.97 -2.26
C ARG A 64 7.39 -3.97 -2.14
N ALA A 65 8.58 -3.49 -1.76
CA ALA A 65 9.75 -4.35 -1.53
C ALA A 65 9.51 -5.36 -0.39
N ALA A 66 8.72 -4.99 0.62
CA ALA A 66 8.29 -5.86 1.69
C ALA A 66 7.19 -6.87 1.28
N GLY A 67 6.81 -6.92 0.00
CA GLY A 67 5.86 -7.89 -0.56
C GLY A 67 4.39 -7.53 -0.38
N VAL A 68 4.06 -6.28 -0.09
CA VAL A 68 2.66 -5.82 -0.06
C VAL A 68 2.14 -5.71 -1.51
N PRO A 69 1.00 -6.36 -1.84
CA PRO A 69 0.41 -6.27 -3.17
C PRO A 69 0.04 -4.84 -3.58
N GLU A 70 0.30 -4.48 -4.84
CA GLU A 70 -0.02 -3.16 -5.42
C GLU A 70 -1.49 -2.76 -5.28
N ARG A 71 -2.39 -3.74 -5.41
CA ARG A 71 -3.84 -3.58 -5.20
C ARG A 71 -4.21 -3.01 -3.82
N TYR A 72 -3.31 -3.08 -2.85
CA TYR A 72 -3.49 -2.52 -1.51
C TYR A 72 -2.73 -1.21 -1.30
N LEU A 73 -1.67 -0.97 -2.08
CA LEU A 73 -0.84 0.21 -1.97
C LEU A 73 -1.57 1.44 -2.52
N PHE A 74 -2.36 1.32 -3.58
CA PHE A 74 -3.02 2.47 -4.22
C PHE A 74 -2.02 3.63 -4.41
N ASP A 75 -0.92 3.33 -5.11
CA ASP A 75 0.11 4.31 -5.41
C ASP A 75 -0.41 5.27 -6.49
N PRO A 76 -0.48 6.59 -6.23
CA PRO A 76 -0.90 7.55 -7.24
C PRO A 76 0.01 7.59 -8.47
N ARG A 77 1.25 7.09 -8.39
CA ARG A 77 2.19 7.00 -9.53
C ARG A 77 1.90 5.85 -10.47
N SER A 78 1.23 4.82 -9.98
CA SER A 78 0.85 3.69 -10.80
C SER A 78 -0.37 4.13 -11.61
N GLU A 79 -0.17 4.58 -12.86
CA GLU A 79 -1.25 4.83 -13.83
C GLU A 79 -2.20 3.63 -14.02
N HIS A 80 -1.85 2.47 -13.46
CA HIS A 80 -2.63 1.24 -13.42
C HIS A 80 -3.77 1.17 -12.38
N VAL A 81 -4.23 2.27 -11.78
CA VAL A 81 -5.40 2.21 -10.86
C VAL A 81 -6.75 2.49 -11.55
N VAL A 82 -6.79 2.49 -12.89
CA VAL A 82 -8.06 2.53 -13.66
C VAL A 82 -8.40 1.25 -14.41
N ALA A 83 -7.50 0.27 -14.46
CA ALA A 83 -7.78 -1.07 -14.96
C ALA A 83 -6.93 -2.02 -14.13
N GLN A 84 -7.46 -2.90 -13.29
CA GLN A 84 -8.14 -4.10 -13.72
C GLN A 84 -8.93 -4.67 -12.53
N ASP A 85 -10.25 -4.65 -12.65
CA ASP A 85 -11.16 -5.58 -11.99
C ASP A 85 -11.46 -6.74 -12.96
N THR A 86 -10.40 -7.35 -13.49
CA THR A 86 -10.50 -8.48 -14.41
C THR A 86 -9.68 -9.64 -13.86
N THR A 87 -10.42 -10.60 -13.29
CA THR A 87 -10.20 -12.04 -13.41
C THR A 87 -8.96 -12.63 -12.75
N HIS A 88 -9.19 -13.32 -11.64
CA HIS A 88 -8.67 -14.67 -11.48
C HIS A 88 -9.85 -15.62 -11.21
N GLU A 89 -10.44 -16.13 -12.29
CA GLU A 89 -11.04 -17.45 -12.30
C GLU A 89 -9.95 -18.52 -12.49
N GLU A 90 -10.36 -19.78 -12.32
CA GLU A 90 -9.63 -21.06 -12.40
C GLU A 90 -8.98 -21.51 -11.08
N GLY A 91 -9.42 -22.57 -10.40
CA GLY A 91 -10.45 -23.58 -10.64
C GLY A 91 -10.24 -24.72 -9.63
N LYS A 92 -11.30 -25.37 -9.16
CA LYS A 92 -11.19 -26.76 -8.66
C LYS A 92 -12.52 -27.50 -8.74
N VAL A 93 -12.55 -28.37 -9.74
CA VAL A 93 -13.26 -29.65 -9.87
C VAL A 93 -13.71 -30.30 -8.55
N ALA A 94 -14.99 -30.69 -8.49
CA ALA A 94 -15.50 -32.01 -8.10
C ALA A 94 -17.03 -32.02 -8.26
#